data_AF-A0A109Q4Q6-F1
#
_entry.id   AF-A0A109Q4Q6-F1
#
_cell.length_a   1.000
_cell.length_b   1.000
_cell.length_c   1.000
_cell.angle_alpha   90.00
_cell.angle_beta   90.00
_cell.angle_gamma   90.00
#
_symmetry.space_group_name_H-M   'P 1'
#
loop_
_entity.id
_entity.type
_entity.pdbx_description
1 polymer ?
#
loop_
_entity_poly.entity_id
_entity_poly.type
_entity_poly.pdbx_seq_one_letter_code
_entity_poly.pdbx_strand_id
1 'polypeptide(L)'
;MIPTWYVTFEIRQRGVLPRQRSPRETRTFATEDEAKSFARAKLDEGLSVFAGTINPHVPRRVIPTPAIHAWLSDDDPPPPGASSA
;
A
#
# COMPACT_ATOMS: atom_id res chain seq x y z
N MET A 1 17.32 4.97 4.37
CA MET A 1 16.29 4.08 4.95
C MET A 1 15.99 2.98 3.95
N ILE A 2 15.90 1.72 4.40
CA ILE A 2 15.54 0.60 3.52
C ILE A 2 14.02 0.61 3.38
N PRO A 3 13.47 0.60 2.16
CA PRO A 3 12.02 0.52 1.99
C PRO A 3 11.50 -0.81 2.54
N THR A 4 10.58 -0.72 3.50
CA THR A 4 9.97 -1.89 4.15
C THR A 4 8.62 -2.20 3.54
N TRP A 5 7.92 -1.19 3.05
CA TRP A 5 6.56 -1.30 2.53
C TRP A 5 6.53 -1.01 1.04
N TYR A 6 5.60 -1.62 0.34
CA TYR A 6 5.25 -1.27 -1.02
C TYR A 6 3.74 -1.19 -1.20
N VAL A 7 3.32 -0.27 -2.06
CA VAL A 7 1.94 -0.07 -2.47
C VAL A 7 1.91 -0.12 -3.99
N THR A 8 1.15 -1.06 -4.53
CA THR A 8 0.87 -1.17 -5.96
C THR A 8 -0.55 -0.71 -6.22
N PHE A 9 -0.75 0.12 -7.24
CA PHE A 9 -2.08 0.58 -7.64
C PHE A 9 -2.28 0.46 -9.14
N GLU A 10 -3.52 0.18 -9.54
CA GLU A 10 -3.94 0.08 -10.93
C GLU A 10 -4.48 1.42 -11.40
N ILE A 11 -3.82 2.03 -12.38
CA ILE A 11 -4.33 3.21 -13.06
C ILE A 11 -5.41 2.72 -14.03
N ARG A 12 -6.68 2.98 -13.70
CA ARG A 12 -7.77 2.76 -14.65
C ARG A 12 -7.62 3.78 -15.76
N GLN A 13 -6.95 3.41 -16.86
CA GLN A 13 -7.06 4.18 -18.09
C GLN A 13 -8.51 4.07 -18.56
N ARG A 14 -9.24 5.17 -18.44
CA ARG A 14 -10.59 5.34 -18.98
C ARG A 14 -10.46 5.43 -20.51
N GLY A 15 -10.21 4.28 -21.14
CA GLY A 15 -9.93 4.16 -22.57
C GLY A 15 -10.52 2.87 -23.12
N VAL A 16 -11.32 3.01 -24.17
CA VAL A 16 -12.24 2.04 -24.77
C VAL A 16 -11.52 0.91 -25.53
N LEU A 17 -10.59 0.19 -24.92
CA LEU A 17 -9.96 -0.97 -25.56
C LEU A 17 -10.04 -2.26 -24.73
N PRO A 18 -10.51 -3.37 -25.32
CA PRO A 18 -10.51 -4.66 -24.66
C PRO A 18 -9.07 -5.20 -24.66
N ARG A 19 -8.51 -5.51 -23.48
CA ARG A 19 -7.29 -6.31 -23.24
C ARG A 19 -5.95 -5.56 -23.09
N GLN A 20 -5.91 -4.27 -22.77
CA GLN A 20 -4.66 -3.69 -22.28
C GLN A 20 -4.63 -3.79 -20.74
N ARG A 21 -3.71 -4.60 -20.19
CA ARG A 21 -3.49 -4.68 -18.74
C ARG A 21 -3.37 -3.25 -18.21
N SER A 22 -4.24 -2.86 -17.28
CA SER A 22 -4.19 -1.55 -16.66
C SER A 22 -2.77 -1.29 -16.15
N PRO A 23 -2.15 -0.13 -16.45
CA PRO A 23 -0.83 0.19 -15.94
C PRO A 23 -0.83 0.05 -14.41
N ARG A 24 0.10 -0.73 -13.89
CA ARG A 24 0.32 -0.89 -12.46
C ARG A 24 1.56 -0.12 -12.08
N GLU A 25 1.41 0.80 -11.15
CA GLU A 25 2.55 1.49 -10.55
C GLU A 25 2.78 0.95 -9.14
N THR A 26 4.05 0.79 -8.76
CA THR A 26 4.44 0.37 -7.41
C THR A 26 5.32 1.43 -6.80
N ARG A 27 4.95 1.91 -5.61
CA ARG A 27 5.77 2.79 -4.79
C ARG A 27 6.18 2.10 -3.52
N THR A 28 7.38 2.38 -3.05
CA THR A 28 7.93 1.82 -1.83
C THR A 28 8.08 2.88 -0.75
N PHE A 29 7.87 2.50 0.50
CA PHE A 29 7.84 3.40 1.66
C PHE A 29 8.69 2.84 2.80
N ALA A 30 9.19 3.73 3.66
CA ALA A 30 9.99 3.33 4.82
C ALA A 30 9.08 2.84 5.96
N THR A 31 7.94 3.51 6.17
CA THR A 31 6.99 3.22 7.25
C THR A 31 5.64 2.73 6.73
N GLU A 32 4.88 2.08 7.62
CA GLU A 32 3.51 1.65 7.33
C GLU A 32 2.59 2.87 7.15
N ASP A 33 2.74 3.92 7.97
CA ASP A 33 1.94 5.15 7.91
C ASP A 33 2.06 5.90 6.58
N GLU A 34 3.27 6.00 6.03
CA GLU A 34 3.50 6.59 4.71
C GLU A 34 2.79 5.77 3.62
N ALA A 35 2.88 4.44 3.71
CA ALA A 35 2.20 3.54 2.79
C ALA A 35 0.67 3.64 2.90
N LYS A 36 0.12 3.71 4.13
CA LYS A 36 -1.32 3.88 4.39
C LYS A 36 -1.82 5.20 3.83
N SER A 37 -1.13 6.29 4.12
CA SER A 37 -1.47 7.64 3.64
C SER A 37 -1.53 7.68 2.11
N PHE A 38 -0.54 7.09 1.45
CA PHE A 38 -0.52 6.99 -0.01
C PHE A 38 -1.63 6.08 -0.56
N ALA A 39 -1.84 4.92 0.05
CA ALA A 39 -2.89 3.99 -0.37
C ALA A 39 -4.28 4.61 -0.23
N ARG A 40 -4.54 5.38 0.83
CA ARG A 40 -5.80 6.10 1.03
C ARG A 40 -6.04 7.13 -0.06
N ALA A 41 -5.05 7.96 -0.37
CA ALA A 41 -5.15 8.92 -1.48
C ALA A 41 -5.48 8.23 -2.81
N LYS A 42 -4.87 7.07 -3.09
CA LYS A 42 -5.14 6.30 -4.31
C LYS A 42 -6.52 5.64 -4.35
N LEU A 43 -7.04 5.23 -3.20
CA LEU A 43 -8.43 4.73 -3.09
C LEU A 43 -9.45 5.86 -3.27
N ASP A 44 -9.17 7.05 -2.73
CA ASP A 44 -10.02 8.24 -2.90
C ASP A 44 -10.06 8.68 -4.38
N GLU A 45 -8.98 8.47 -5.14
CA GLU A 45 -8.94 8.61 -6.60
C GLU A 45 -9.79 7.54 -7.34
N GLY A 46 -10.31 6.53 -6.64
CA GLY A 46 -11.10 5.42 -7.21
C GLY A 46 -10.25 4.32 -7.85
N LEU A 47 -8.95 4.25 -7.52
CA LEU A 47 -8.04 3.24 -8.05
C LEU A 47 -8.05 1.97 -7.21
N SER A 48 -7.70 0.84 -7.82
CA SER A 48 -7.52 -0.43 -7.11
C SER A 48 -6.13 -0.45 -6.49
N VAL A 49 -6.04 -0.62 -5.17
CA VAL A 49 -4.77 -0.55 -4.42
C VAL A 49 -4.49 -1.89 -3.73
N PHE A 50 -3.21 -2.24 -3.65
CA PHE A 50 -2.64 -3.42 -3.01
C PHE A 50 -1.39 -3.01 -2.23
N ALA A 51 -1.15 -3.58 -1.05
CA ALA A 51 0.02 -3.26 -0.25
C ALA A 51 0.70 -4.52 0.32
N GLY A 52 1.96 -4.39 0.70
CA GLY A 52 2.67 -5.43 1.42
C GLY A 52 4.06 -5.00 1.87
N THR A 53 4.78 -5.92 2.51
CA THR A 53 6.15 -5.70 3.00
C THR A 53 7.19 -6.34 2.09
N ILE A 54 8.34 -5.69 1.92
CA ILE A 54 9.50 -6.15 1.15
C ILE A 54 10.36 -7.07 2.05
N ASN A 55 10.87 -8.17 1.49
CA ASN A 55 11.80 -9.10 2.15
C ASN A 55 13.10 -8.34 2.53
N PRO A 56 13.67 -8.45 3.75
CA PRO A 56 13.62 -9.57 4.71
C PRO A 56 12.70 -9.37 5.92
N HIS A 57 11.71 -8.49 5.88
CA HIS A 57 10.86 -8.24 7.06
C HIS A 57 9.97 -9.44 7.41
N VAL A 58 10.08 -9.90 8.67
CA VAL A 58 9.23 -10.96 9.25
C VAL A 58 8.42 -10.33 10.39
N PRO A 59 7.09 -10.51 10.47
CA PRO A 59 6.23 -11.29 9.58
C PRO A 59 5.95 -10.58 8.24
N ARG A 60 5.91 -11.36 7.15
CA ARG A 60 5.53 -10.87 5.82
C ARG A 60 4.06 -10.48 5.82
N ARG A 61 3.74 -9.19 5.63
CA ARG A 61 2.38 -8.71 5.44
C ARG A 61 2.08 -8.56 3.95
N VAL A 62 0.95 -9.10 3.52
CA VAL A 62 0.40 -8.95 2.17
C VAL A 62 -1.06 -8.57 2.35
N ILE A 63 -1.42 -7.37 1.88
CA ILE A 63 -2.75 -6.79 2.04
C ILE A 63 -3.40 -6.74 0.66
N PRO A 64 -4.23 -7.74 0.31
CA PRO A 64 -4.96 -7.76 -0.95
C PRO A 64 -5.94 -6.57 -1.02
N THR A 65 -6.30 -6.13 -2.23
CA THR A 65 -7.28 -5.06 -2.46
C THR A 65 -8.56 -5.17 -1.62
N PRO A 66 -9.25 -6.32 -1.50
CA PRO A 66 -10.43 -6.41 -0.63
C PRO A 66 -10.16 -6.14 0.86
N ALA A 67 -8.91 -6.33 1.32
CA ALA A 67 -8.51 -6.11 2.71
C ALA A 67 -7.90 -4.72 2.94
N ILE A 68 -7.70 -3.91 1.90
CA ILE A 68 -7.06 -2.59 2.01
C ILE A 68 -7.87 -1.65 2.91
N HIS A 69 -9.20 -1.70 2.84
CA HIS A 69 -10.06 -0.88 3.68
C HIS A 69 -9.96 -1.25 5.16
N ALA A 70 -9.84 -2.55 5.47
CA ALA A 70 -9.61 -3.01 6.82
C ALA A 70 -8.24 -2.56 7.32
N TRP A 71 -7.19 -2.72 6.50
CA TRP A 71 -5.82 -2.28 6.84
C TRP A 71 -5.70 -0.76 7.06
N LEU A 72 -6.44 0.05 6.31
CA LEU A 72 -6.49 1.50 6.51
C LEU A 72 -7.35 1.93 7.71
N SER A 73 -8.21 1.04 8.20
CA SER A 73 -9.04 1.26 9.40
C SER A 73 -8.35 0.72 10.66
N ASP A 74 -7.43 -0.22 10.48
CA ASP A 74 -6.46 -0.66 11.47
C ASP A 74 -5.51 0.51 11.71
N ASP A 75 -5.93 1.46 12.55
CA ASP A 75 -5.05 2.41 13.21
C ASP A 75 -4.23 1.59 14.22
N ASP A 76 -3.30 0.78 13.70
CA ASP A 76 -2.33 0.06 14.52
C ASP A 76 -1.45 1.16 15.14
N PRO A 77 -1.62 1.48 16.44
CA PRO A 77 -0.77 2.47 17.06
C PRO A 77 0.67 1.98 16.90
N PRO A 78 1.63 2.87 16.59
CA PRO A 78 3.02 2.47 16.45
C PRO A 78 3.41 1.66 17.68
N PRO A 79 4.15 0.53 17.53
CA PRO A 79 4.55 -0.27 18.68
C PRO A 79 5.18 0.67 19.73
N PRO A 80 4.70 0.65 20.98
CA PRO A 80 5.23 1.52 22.03
C PRO A 80 6.67 1.09 22.31
N GLY A 81 7.63 1.69 21.60
CA GLY A 81 9.03 1.26 21.67
C GLY A 81 10.04 2.01 20.80
N ALA A 82 9.64 2.87 19.87
CA ALA A 82 10.59 3.71 19.10
C ALA A 82 10.60 5.17 19.60
N SER A 83 10.74 5.34 20.92
CA SER A 83 11.13 6.61 21.50
C SER A 83 11.98 6.32 22.73
N SER A 84 13.30 6.24 22.54
CA SER A 84 14.30 6.43 23.59
C SER A 84 15.71 6.42 23.00
N ALA A 85 16.28 7.60 22.80
CA ALA A 85 17.55 8.03 23.41
C ALA A 85 17.86 9.47 22.95
#